data_AF-B0JFM0-F1
#
_entry.id   AF-B0JFM0-F1
#
_cell.length_a   1.000
_cell.length_b   1.000
_cell.length_c   1.000
_cell.angle_alpha   90.00
_cell.angle_beta   90.00
_cell.angle_gamma   90.00
#
_symmetry.space_group_name_H-M   'P 1'
#
loop_
_entity.id
_entity.type
_entity.pdbx_description
1 polymer ?
#
loop_
_entity_poly.entity_id
_entity_poly.type
_entity_poly.pdbx_seq_one_letter_code
_entity_poly.pdbx_strand_id
1 'polypeptide(L)' 'MATLVAIRHNPVIRKFYERLLTNGKLKKVALVACMRKLLVILNAMIRDNKCWQAPA' A
#
# COMPACT_ATOMS: atom_id res chain seq x y z
N MET A 1 11.10 -8.39 0.44
CA MET A 1 10.61 -7.09 -0.09
C MET A 1 9.36 -6.67 0.69
N ALA A 2 9.36 -5.51 1.35
CA ALA A 2 8.31 -5.11 2.30
C ALA A 2 6.91 -4.98 1.65
N THR A 3 6.85 -4.48 0.42
CA THR A 3 5.58 -4.28 -0.31
C THR A 3 4.84 -5.57 -0.61
N LEU A 4 5.56 -6.67 -0.89
CA LEU A 4 4.92 -7.97 -1.14
C LEU A 4 4.25 -8.51 0.13
N VAL A 5 4.87 -8.30 1.29
CA VAL A 5 4.29 -8.65 2.59
C VAL A 5 3.08 -7.76 2.86
N ALA A 6 3.18 -6.46 2.59
CA ALA A 6 2.07 -5.53 2.73
C ALA A 6 0.87 -5.90 1.84
N ILE A 7 1.10 -6.30 0.58
CA ILE A 7 0.01 -6.74 -0.30
C ILE A 7 -0.68 -8.02 0.23
N ARG A 8 0.05 -8.92 0.91
CA ARG A 8 -0.50 -10.16 1.46
C ARG A 8 -1.29 -9.95 2.76
N HIS A 9 -0.74 -9.14 3.67
CA HIS A 9 -1.26 -9.02 5.04
C HIS A 9 -2.03 -7.72 5.30
N ASN A 10 -1.84 -6.69 4.49
CA ASN A 10 -2.49 -5.39 4.68
C ASN A 10 -3.65 -5.23 3.67
N PRO A 11 -4.92 -5.30 4.12
CA PRO A 11 -6.08 -5.22 3.23
C PRO A 11 -6.18 -3.90 2.47
N VAL A 12 -5.61 -2.81 3.01
CA VAL A 12 -5.58 -1.49 2.34
C VAL A 12 -4.72 -1.53 1.10
N ILE A 13 -3.51 -2.05 1.26
CA ILE A 13 -2.54 -2.14 0.16
C ILE A 13 -2.99 -3.20 -0.84
N ARG A 14 -3.57 -4.31 -0.37
CA ARG A 14 -4.16 -5.35 -1.22
C ARG A 14 -5.26 -4.81 -2.13
N LYS A 15 -6.28 -4.15 -1.55
CA LYS A 15 -7.37 -3.54 -2.33
C LYS A 15 -6.84 -2.52 -3.34
N PHE A 16 -5.85 -1.72 -2.95
CA PHE A 16 -5.21 -0.77 -3.87
C PHE A 16 -4.48 -1.47 -5.02
N TYR A 17 -3.74 -2.54 -4.74
CA TYR A 17 -3.06 -3.36 -5.75
C TYR A 17 -4.06 -4.01 -6.72
N GLU A 18 -5.11 -4.65 -6.21
CA GLU A 18 -6.17 -5.26 -7.01
C GLU A 18 -6.92 -4.23 -7.88
N ARG A 19 -7.19 -3.03 -7.35
CA ARG A 19 -7.76 -1.93 -8.13
C ARG A 19 -6.86 -1.50 -9.30
N LEU A 20 -5.55 -1.49 -9.10
CA LEU A 20 -4.61 -1.15 -10.17
C LEU A 20 -4.56 -2.24 -11.25
N LEU A 21 -4.61 -3.51 -10.85
CA LEU A 21 -4.64 -4.63 -11.79
C LEU A 21 -5.94 -4.68 -12.60
N THR A 22 -7.08 -4.46 -11.95
CA THR A 22 -8.40 -4.39 -12.62
C THR A 22 -8.48 -3.23 -13.61
N ASN A 23 -7.78 -2.12 -13.33
CA ASN A 23 -7.61 -1.01 -14.26
C ASN A 23 -6.58 -1.28 -15.39
N GLY A 24 -6.13 -2.53 -15.58
CA GLY A 24 -5.23 -2.93 -16.64
C GLY A 24 -3.76 -2.53 -16.45
N LYS A 25 -3.34 -2.12 -15.24
CA LYS A 25 -1.94 -1.77 -14.99
C LYS A 25 -1.06 -3.01 -14.93
N LEU A 26 0.14 -2.90 -15.49
CA LEU A 26 1.17 -3.95 -15.39
C LEU A 26 1.51 -4.22 -13.92
N LYS A 27 1.71 -5.50 -13.57
CA LYS A 27 2.02 -5.95 -12.19
C LYS A 27 3.18 -5.18 -11.57
N LYS A 28 4.26 -4.93 -12.32
CA LYS A 28 5.42 -4.16 -11.86
C LYS A 28 5.04 -2.71 -11.51
N VAL A 29 4.22 -2.06 -12.33
CA VAL A 29 3.74 -0.69 -12.08
C VAL A 29 2.84 -0.66 -10.86
N ALA A 30 1.96 -1.65 -10.70
CA ALA A 30 1.12 -1.76 -9.52
C ALA A 30 1.94 -1.97 -8.23
N LEU A 31 3.03 -2.75 -8.28
CA LEU A 31 3.96 -2.90 -7.15
C LEU A 31 4.64 -1.59 -6.77
N VAL A 32 5.16 -0.84 -7.75
CA VAL A 32 5.80 0.47 -7.50
C VAL A 32 4.81 1.48 -6.92
N ALA A 33 3.58 1.50 -7.43
CA ALA A 33 2.51 2.34 -6.86
C ALA A 33 2.19 1.95 -5.41
N CYS A 34 2.17 0.66 -5.09
CA CYS A 34 1.99 0.18 -3.71
C CYS A 34 3.16 0.57 -2.79
N MET A 35 4.40 0.59 -3.29
CA MET A 35 5.56 1.09 -2.53
C MET A 35 5.37 2.55 -2.16
N ARG A 36 5.01 3.39 -3.13
CA ARG A 36 4.75 4.81 -2.88
C ARG A 36 3.60 5.00 -1.89
N LYS A 37 2.50 4.25 -2.04
CA LYS A 37 1.36 4.27 -1.11
C LYS A 37 1.82 3.94 0.32
N LEU A 38 2.64 2.90 0.51
CA LEU A 38 3.16 2.49 1.81
C LEU A 38 4.05 3.57 2.44
N LEU A 39 4.99 4.14 1.68
CA LEU A 39 5.86 5.21 2.17
C LEU A 39 5.06 6.46 2.57
N VAL A 40 4.02 6.81 1.81
CA VAL A 40 3.15 7.95 2.15
C VAL A 40 2.41 7.71 3.47
N ILE A 41 1.93 6.49 3.73
CA ILE A 41 1.26 6.19 5.01
C ILE A 41 2.25 6.25 6.17
N LEU A 42 3.44 5.66 6.02
CA LEU A 42 4.50 5.74 7.03
C LEU A 42 4.88 7.19 7.33
N ASN A 43 5.04 8.02 6.29
CA ASN A 43 5.39 9.42 6.44
C ASN A 43 4.27 10.21 7.15
N ALA A 44 3.00 9.93 6.85
CA ALA A 44 1.88 10.54 7.55
C ALA A 44 1.84 10.13 9.04
N MET A 45 2.09 8.87 9.35
CA MET A 45 2.16 8.37 10.73
C MET A 45 3.26 9.05 11.53
N ILE A 46 4.45 9.22 10.96
CA ILE A 46 5.57 9.91 11.61
C ILE A 46 5.24 11.39 11.83
N ARG A 47 4.72 12.07 10.79
CA ARG A 47 4.36 13.49 10.87
C ARG A 47 3.31 13.75 11.96
N ASP A 48 2.31 12.86 12.05
CA ASP A 48 1.19 13.02 12.98
C ASP A 48 1.47 12.35 14.35
N ASN A 49 2.65 11.77 14.53
CA ASN A 49 3.08 10.97 15.68
C ASN A 49 2.05 9.89 16.10
N LYS A 50 1.48 9.20 15.10
CA LYS A 50 0.43 8.19 15.27
C LYS A 50 0.95 6.81 14.90
N CYS A 51 0.57 5.81 15.69
CA CYS A 51 0.74 4.42 15.32
C CYS A 51 -0.21 4.01 14.17
N TRP A 52 0.08 2.88 13.53
CA TRP A 52 -0.78 2.31 12.50
C TRP A 52 -2.21 2.11 13.00
N GLN A 53 -3.17 2.69 12.27
CA GLN A 53 -4.59 2.50 12.49
C GLN A 53 -5.13 1.67 11.33
N ALA A 54 -5.54 0.43 11.61
CA ALA A 54 -6.23 -0.38 10.62
C ALA A 54 -7.56 0.32 10.26
N PRO A 55 -7.87 0.50 8.97
CA PRO A 55 -9.19 1.01 8.61
C PRO A 55 -10.25 0.00 9.03
N ALA A 56 -11.31 0.52 9.64
CA ALA A 56 -12.50 -0.23 10.04
C ALA A 56 -13.18 -0.92 8.84
#